data_AF-A0A090IDF0-F1
#
_entry.id   AF-A0A090IDF0-F1
#
_cell.length_a   1.000
_cell.length_b   1.000
_cell.length_c   1.000
_cell.angle_alpha   90.00
_cell.angle_beta   90.00
_cell.angle_gamma   90.00
#
_symmetry.space_group_name_H-M   'P 1'
#
loop_
_entity.id
_entity.type
_entity.pdbx_description
1 polymer ?
#
loop_
_entity_poly.entity_id
_entity_poly.type
_entity_poly.pdbx_seq_one_letter_code
_entity_poly.pdbx_strand_id
1 'polypeptide(L)'
;MKLLVKQDVGDIHKDHLKILDNVITFLQHNIDGLEFLPFNLSEEQGDYQQAFQRQTGIIFTPANYRHYRLRLLSVVDALLYIHTSSNDSDAYELSYNLSSIHPKPVFFAVWRGAPIKSPLLKELDQDYPVTYCQFSHPRELLEGFKRFLQEYGEDVIMIKAEKELV
;
A
#
# COMPACT_ATOMS: atom_id res chain seq x y z
N MET A 1 -9.70 8.05 -5.43
CA MET A 1 -8.26 8.12 -5.13
C MET A 1 -7.57 6.85 -5.57
N LYS A 2 -6.50 6.98 -6.35
CA LYS A 2 -5.61 5.90 -6.81
C LYS A 2 -4.46 5.72 -5.83
N LEU A 3 -4.32 4.50 -5.31
CA LEU A 3 -3.34 4.14 -4.30
C LEU A 3 -2.35 3.14 -4.87
N LEU A 4 -1.07 3.48 -4.86
CA LEU A 4 -0.03 2.48 -5.09
C LEU A 4 0.12 1.64 -3.84
N VAL A 5 -0.21 0.35 -3.94
CA VAL A 5 0.01 -0.59 -2.86
C VAL A 5 1.42 -1.14 -2.95
N LYS A 6 2.08 -1.23 -1.80
CA LYS A 6 3.31 -2.00 -1.65
C LYS A 6 3.04 -3.46 -2.07
N GLN A 7 3.79 -3.97 -3.05
CA GLN A 7 3.77 -5.39 -3.38
C GLN A 7 4.90 -6.11 -2.68
N ASP A 8 4.54 -7.09 -1.87
CA ASP A 8 5.46 -8.13 -1.45
C ASP A 8 5.54 -9.16 -2.60
N VAL A 9 6.66 -9.20 -3.35
CA VAL A 9 6.94 -10.24 -4.36
C VAL A 9 8.21 -11.05 -4.01
N GLY A 10 8.23 -12.33 -4.37
CA GLY A 10 9.34 -13.25 -4.07
C GLY A 10 9.00 -14.26 -2.97
N ASP A 11 10.01 -14.64 -2.17
CA ASP A 11 9.86 -15.62 -1.08
C ASP A 11 9.25 -14.96 0.18
N ILE A 12 7.93 -14.83 0.19
CA ILE A 12 7.18 -14.23 1.29
C ILE A 12 6.29 -15.28 1.94
N HIS A 13 6.31 -15.34 3.27
CA HIS A 13 5.39 -16.19 4.00
C HIS A 13 3.94 -15.82 3.71
N LYS A 14 3.12 -16.82 3.40
CA LYS A 14 1.69 -16.69 3.04
C LYS A 14 0.88 -15.89 4.06
N ASP A 15 1.27 -15.91 5.33
CA ASP A 15 0.60 -15.17 6.39
C ASP A 15 0.71 -13.64 6.19
N HIS A 16 1.84 -13.14 5.69
CA HIS A 16 2.02 -11.71 5.39
C HIS A 16 1.14 -11.26 4.23
N LEU A 17 1.05 -12.08 3.18
CA LEU A 17 0.17 -11.84 2.03
C LEU A 17 -1.30 -11.83 2.47
N LYS A 18 -1.69 -12.74 3.36
CA LYS A 18 -3.06 -12.76 3.91
C LYS A 18 -3.38 -11.50 4.71
N ILE A 19 -2.42 -10.96 5.46
CA ILE A 19 -2.62 -9.68 6.18
C ILE A 19 -2.80 -8.54 5.18
N LEU A 20 -1.96 -8.48 4.14
CA LEU A 20 -2.05 -7.50 3.06
C LEU A 20 -3.44 -7.53 2.39
N ASP A 21 -3.85 -8.70 1.92
CA ASP A 21 -5.14 -8.92 1.25
C ASP A 21 -6.32 -8.53 2.15
N ASN A 22 -6.26 -8.88 3.44
CA ASN A 22 -7.30 -8.53 4.40
C ASN A 22 -7.42 -7.01 4.60
N VAL A 23 -6.29 -6.28 4.65
CA VAL A 23 -6.30 -4.82 4.77
C VAL A 23 -6.90 -4.18 3.53
N ILE A 24 -6.45 -4.57 2.34
CA ILE A 24 -6.91 -4.01 1.07
C ILE A 24 -8.40 -4.29 0.88
N THR A 25 -8.81 -5.55 1.05
CA THR A 25 -10.21 -5.96 0.96
C THR A 25 -11.06 -5.15 1.94
N PHE A 26 -10.61 -5.01 3.18
CA PHE A 26 -11.34 -4.24 4.19
C PHE A 26 -11.50 -2.76 3.78
N LEU A 27 -10.41 -2.09 3.34
CA LEU A 27 -10.48 -0.70 2.92
C LEU A 27 -11.36 -0.51 1.67
N GLN A 28 -11.24 -1.39 0.68
CA GLN A 28 -12.10 -1.41 -0.52
C GLN A 28 -13.59 -1.53 -0.19
N HIS A 29 -13.95 -2.36 0.80
CA HIS A 29 -15.36 -2.56 1.18
C HIS A 29 -15.94 -1.39 1.97
N ASN A 30 -15.12 -0.68 2.74
CA ASN A 30 -15.57 0.34 3.67
C ASN A 30 -15.40 1.78 3.16
N ILE A 31 -14.68 1.98 2.06
CA ILE A 31 -14.37 3.30 1.51
C ILE A 31 -14.58 3.27 0.01
N ASP A 32 -15.57 4.01 -0.46
CA ASP A 32 -15.90 4.11 -1.87
C ASP A 32 -14.87 4.98 -2.62
N GLY A 33 -14.70 4.70 -3.92
CA GLY A 33 -13.84 5.50 -4.80
C GLY A 33 -12.34 5.24 -4.64
N LEU A 34 -11.94 4.19 -3.92
CA LEU A 34 -10.56 3.73 -3.87
C LEU A 34 -10.23 2.82 -5.06
N GLU A 35 -9.13 3.12 -5.75
CA GLU A 35 -8.54 2.27 -6.78
C GLU A 35 -7.15 1.86 -6.31
N PHE A 36 -6.87 0.56 -6.25
CA PHE A 36 -5.59 0.03 -5.77
C PHE A 36 -4.77 -0.49 -6.92
N LEU A 37 -3.52 -0.04 -7.01
CA LEU A 37 -2.59 -0.38 -8.07
C LEU A 37 -1.38 -1.16 -7.54
N PRO A 38 -0.92 -2.18 -8.27
CA PRO A 38 -1.59 -2.79 -9.42
C PRO A 38 -2.83 -3.59 -8.99
N PHE A 39 -3.78 -3.73 -9.93
CA PHE A 39 -4.99 -4.53 -9.73
C PHE A 39 -4.62 -6.03 -9.66
N ASN A 40 -5.20 -6.78 -8.71
CA ASN A 40 -4.90 -8.19 -8.41
C ASN A 40 -3.49 -8.48 -7.90
N LEU A 41 -3.32 -8.33 -6.59
CA LEU A 41 -2.12 -8.71 -5.83
C LEU A 41 -2.04 -10.21 -5.52
N SER A 42 -3.17 -10.93 -5.55
CA SER A 42 -3.32 -12.20 -4.85
C SER A 42 -3.35 -13.46 -5.74
N GLU A 43 -3.43 -13.34 -7.08
CA GLU A 43 -3.94 -14.49 -7.84
C GLU A 43 -2.93 -15.58 -8.21
N GLU A 44 -1.61 -15.37 -8.22
CA GLU A 44 -0.69 -16.45 -8.62
C GLU A 44 0.57 -16.49 -7.73
N GLN A 45 0.43 -17.05 -6.51
CA GLN A 45 1.54 -17.37 -5.59
C GLN A 45 2.62 -18.29 -6.18
N GLY A 46 2.46 -18.73 -7.43
CA GLY A 46 3.44 -19.55 -8.15
C GLY A 46 4.26 -18.81 -9.20
N ASP A 47 3.80 -17.66 -9.71
CA ASP A 47 4.49 -17.00 -10.83
C ASP A 47 4.11 -15.52 -11.01
N TYR A 48 4.55 -14.68 -10.07
CA TYR A 48 4.37 -13.22 -10.19
C TYR A 48 5.02 -12.64 -11.47
N GLN A 49 6.00 -13.34 -12.05
CA GLN A 49 6.66 -12.94 -13.29
C GLN A 49 5.71 -13.13 -14.48
N GLN A 50 5.08 -14.30 -14.59
CA GLN A 50 4.03 -14.56 -15.57
C GLN A 50 2.82 -13.65 -15.36
N ALA A 51 2.39 -13.44 -14.12
CA ALA A 51 1.28 -12.53 -13.82
C ALA A 51 1.60 -11.10 -14.29
N PHE A 52 2.80 -10.60 -13.98
CA PHE A 52 3.29 -9.31 -14.46
C PHE A 52 3.30 -9.24 -16.00
N GLN A 53 3.84 -10.25 -16.67
CA GLN A 53 3.87 -10.31 -18.14
C GLN A 53 2.47 -10.32 -18.75
N ARG A 54 1.55 -11.10 -18.18
CA ARG A 54 0.17 -11.23 -18.65
C ARG A 54 -0.61 -9.92 -18.48
N GLN A 55 -0.44 -9.23 -17.35
CA GLN A 55 -1.13 -7.99 -17.04
C GLN A 55 -0.58 -6.79 -17.79
N THR A 56 0.73 -6.72 -17.99
CA THR A 56 1.39 -5.52 -18.54
C THR A 56 1.82 -5.67 -20.00
N GLY A 57 1.93 -6.90 -20.51
CA GLY A 57 2.55 -7.21 -21.79
C GLY A 57 4.08 -7.03 -21.82
N ILE A 58 4.71 -6.68 -20.69
CA ILE A 58 6.14 -6.39 -20.59
C ILE A 58 6.89 -7.64 -20.14
N ILE A 59 7.97 -8.01 -20.83
CA ILE A 59 8.84 -9.13 -20.42
C ILE A 59 9.37 -8.88 -19.00
N PHE A 60 9.23 -9.88 -18.12
CA PHE A 60 9.73 -9.76 -16.77
C PHE A 60 11.26 -9.72 -16.77
N THR A 61 11.80 -8.62 -16.26
CA THR A 61 13.19 -8.49 -15.79
C THR A 61 13.15 -7.62 -14.54
N PRO A 62 14.12 -7.73 -13.61
CA PRO A 62 14.16 -6.84 -12.44
C PRO A 62 14.17 -5.35 -12.82
N ALA A 63 14.79 -4.99 -13.94
CA ALA A 63 14.80 -3.62 -14.45
C ALA A 63 13.42 -3.18 -14.95
N ASN A 64 12.76 -4.02 -15.77
CA ASN A 64 11.43 -3.70 -16.30
C ASN A 64 10.38 -3.63 -15.19
N TYR A 65 10.41 -4.57 -14.25
CA TYR A 65 9.52 -4.56 -13.09
C TYR A 65 9.70 -3.27 -12.27
N ARG A 66 10.94 -2.90 -11.97
CA ARG A 66 11.26 -1.65 -11.26
C ARG A 66 10.79 -0.41 -12.02
N HIS A 67 11.05 -0.32 -13.32
CA HIS A 67 10.60 0.83 -14.12
C HIS A 67 9.07 0.92 -14.18
N TYR A 68 8.38 -0.21 -14.33
CA TYR A 68 6.93 -0.25 -14.28
C TYR A 68 6.42 0.26 -12.93
N ARG A 69 6.94 -0.28 -11.83
CA ARG A 69 6.58 0.10 -10.45
C ARG A 69 6.79 1.60 -10.21
N LEU A 70 7.97 2.13 -10.55
CA LEU A 70 8.25 3.56 -10.41
C LEU A 70 7.37 4.43 -11.31
N ARG A 71 7.00 3.96 -12.50
CA ARG A 71 6.08 4.70 -13.39
C ARG A 71 4.68 4.79 -12.79
N LEU A 72 4.26 3.84 -11.94
CA LEU A 72 2.98 3.95 -11.25
C LEU A 72 2.91 5.19 -10.34
N LEU A 73 4.04 5.64 -9.79
CA LEU A 73 4.10 6.84 -8.94
C LEU A 73 3.60 8.10 -9.67
N SER A 74 3.71 8.16 -11.00
CA SER A 74 3.24 9.31 -11.78
C SER A 74 1.73 9.31 -12.04
N VAL A 75 1.02 8.24 -11.71
CA VAL A 75 -0.43 8.09 -11.97
C VAL A 75 -1.26 7.81 -10.72
N VAL A 76 -0.62 7.74 -9.55
CA VAL A 76 -1.29 7.58 -8.26
C VAL A 76 -1.36 8.89 -7.48
N ASP A 77 -2.32 8.94 -6.59
CA ASP A 77 -2.55 10.08 -5.70
C ASP A 77 -1.78 9.90 -4.39
N ALA A 78 -1.64 8.66 -3.91
CA ALA A 78 -0.92 8.31 -2.69
C ALA A 78 -0.35 6.88 -2.72
N LEU A 79 0.45 6.56 -1.72
CA LEU A 79 0.94 5.21 -1.45
C LEU A 79 0.21 4.62 -0.23
N LEU A 80 -0.19 3.35 -0.34
CA LEU A 80 -0.59 2.52 0.79
C LEU A 80 0.56 1.54 1.10
N TYR A 81 1.26 1.82 2.19
CA TYR A 81 2.41 1.06 2.64
C TYR A 81 2.06 0.19 3.83
N ILE A 82 1.95 -1.13 3.61
CA ILE A 82 1.57 -2.09 4.65
C ILE A 82 2.81 -2.87 5.08
N HIS A 83 3.30 -2.59 6.28
CA HIS A 83 4.47 -3.24 6.85
C HIS A 83 4.04 -4.44 7.70
N THR A 84 4.32 -5.64 7.19
CA THR A 84 3.95 -6.92 7.81
C THR A 84 5.16 -7.80 8.12
N SER A 85 6.35 -7.49 7.59
CA SER A 85 7.57 -8.28 7.78
C SER A 85 8.82 -7.40 7.75
N SER A 86 9.97 -7.96 8.13
CA SER A 86 11.26 -7.27 8.19
C SER A 86 12.05 -7.27 6.88
N ASN A 87 11.46 -7.64 5.74
CA ASN A 87 12.21 -7.66 4.49
C ASN A 87 12.36 -6.24 3.94
N ASP A 88 13.57 -5.69 4.00
CA ASP A 88 13.86 -4.28 3.69
C ASP A 88 13.85 -3.96 2.16
N SER A 89 13.43 -4.90 1.30
CA SER A 89 13.15 -4.63 -0.12
C SER A 89 12.18 -3.46 -0.31
N ASP A 90 11.37 -3.21 0.71
CA ASP A 90 10.25 -2.30 0.74
C ASP A 90 10.68 -0.82 0.78
N ALA A 91 11.91 -0.55 1.23
CA ALA A 91 12.41 0.82 1.39
C ALA A 91 12.70 1.51 0.04
N TYR A 92 12.87 0.77 -1.07
CA TYR A 92 13.28 1.37 -2.34
C TYR A 92 12.22 2.30 -2.93
N GLU A 93 10.99 1.82 -3.11
CA GLU A 93 9.90 2.64 -3.69
C GLU A 93 9.52 3.80 -2.77
N LEU A 94 9.51 3.55 -1.46
CA LEU A 94 9.27 4.57 -0.45
C LEU A 94 10.35 5.67 -0.52
N SER A 95 11.63 5.30 -0.50
CA SER A 95 12.73 6.26 -0.59
C SER A 95 12.69 7.04 -1.89
N TYR A 96 12.39 6.37 -3.00
CA TYR A 96 12.26 7.04 -4.30
C TYR A 96 11.16 8.10 -4.27
N ASN A 97 9.98 7.77 -3.74
CA ASN A 97 8.87 8.73 -3.60
C ASN A 97 9.23 9.90 -2.67
N LEU A 98 9.74 9.60 -1.46
CA LEU A 98 10.04 10.61 -0.44
C LEU A 98 11.17 11.55 -0.83
N SER A 99 12.11 11.09 -1.66
CA SER A 99 13.20 11.92 -2.18
C SER A 99 12.79 12.84 -3.34
N SER A 100 11.57 12.73 -3.86
CA SER A 100 11.10 13.56 -4.97
C SER A 100 10.78 14.99 -4.51
N ILE A 101 10.75 15.94 -5.45
CA ILE A 101 10.42 17.35 -5.16
C ILE A 101 8.99 17.49 -4.61
N HIS A 102 8.09 16.61 -5.06
CA HIS A 102 6.68 16.59 -4.67
C HIS A 102 6.28 15.16 -4.29
N PRO A 103 6.69 14.70 -3.09
CA PRO A 103 6.43 13.35 -2.64
C PRO A 103 4.92 13.11 -2.54
N LYS A 104 4.47 11.96 -3.04
CA LYS A 104 3.09 11.52 -2.84
C LYS A 104 2.89 11.16 -1.37
N PRO A 105 1.75 11.52 -0.77
CA PRO A 105 1.46 11.17 0.61
C PRO A 105 1.41 9.65 0.81
N VAL A 106 1.81 9.19 2.00
CA VAL A 106 1.94 7.77 2.32
C VAL A 106 1.12 7.45 3.56
N PHE A 107 0.15 6.54 3.41
CA PHE A 107 -0.46 5.89 4.56
C PHE A 107 0.36 4.66 4.95
N PHE A 108 1.00 4.72 6.11
CA PHE A 108 1.94 3.72 6.60
C PHE A 108 1.26 2.85 7.67
N ALA A 109 0.66 1.75 7.23
CA ALA A 109 0.02 0.76 8.09
C ALA A 109 1.08 -0.21 8.66
N VAL A 110 1.27 -0.21 9.98
CA VAL A 110 2.29 -1.03 10.67
C VAL A 110 1.60 -2.15 11.44
N TRP A 111 1.82 -3.40 11.02
CA TRP A 111 1.27 -4.54 11.75
C TRP A 111 2.02 -4.72 13.08
N ARG A 112 1.29 -4.79 14.20
CA ARG A 112 1.90 -4.91 15.53
C ARG A 112 2.75 -6.16 15.72
N GLY A 113 2.48 -7.22 14.95
CA GLY A 113 3.30 -8.44 14.94
C GLY A 113 4.67 -8.27 14.29
N ALA A 114 4.89 -7.19 13.54
CA ALA A 114 6.15 -6.85 12.89
C ALA A 114 6.45 -5.36 13.08
N PRO A 115 6.91 -4.94 14.26
CA PRO A 115 7.25 -3.53 14.49
C PRO A 115 8.47 -3.11 13.67
N ILE A 116 8.46 -1.84 13.24
CA ILE A 116 9.58 -1.24 12.51
C ILE A 116 10.83 -1.23 13.40
N LYS A 117 11.87 -1.94 12.97
CA LYS A 117 13.18 -1.95 13.67
C LYS A 117 14.14 -0.91 13.11
N SER A 118 14.10 -0.69 11.80
CA SER A 118 15.01 0.24 11.11
C SER A 118 14.72 1.69 11.49
N PRO A 119 15.71 2.45 11.98
CA PRO A 119 15.55 3.89 12.23
C PRO A 119 15.19 4.68 10.98
N LEU A 120 15.62 4.22 9.79
CA LEU A 120 15.33 4.89 8.51
C LEU A 120 13.84 4.87 8.12
N LEU A 121 13.04 4.05 8.80
CA LEU A 121 11.61 3.92 8.54
C LEU A 121 10.77 4.40 9.73
N LYS A 122 11.39 4.94 10.78
CA LYS A 122 10.71 5.53 11.93
C LYS A 122 10.63 7.04 11.76
N GLU A 123 9.57 7.63 12.31
CA GLU A 123 9.42 9.09 12.45
C GLU A 123 9.49 9.84 11.10
N LEU A 124 9.18 9.18 9.98
CA LEU A 124 9.18 9.81 8.66
C LEU A 124 8.12 10.93 8.56
N ASP A 125 7.10 10.90 9.40
CA ASP A 125 6.05 11.92 9.49
C ASP A 125 6.56 13.29 9.97
N GLN A 126 7.77 13.35 10.54
CA GLN A 126 8.40 14.61 10.93
C GLN A 126 8.94 15.40 9.74
N ASP A 127 9.32 14.72 8.66
CA ASP A 127 10.01 15.30 7.50
C ASP A 127 9.22 15.14 6.19
N TYR A 128 8.29 14.19 6.13
CA TYR A 128 7.60 13.75 4.92
C TYR A 128 6.08 13.62 5.12
N PRO A 129 5.26 13.65 4.05
CA PRO A 129 3.81 13.48 4.15
C PRO A 129 3.44 12.00 4.41
N VAL A 130 3.72 11.54 5.64
CA VAL A 130 3.53 10.16 6.08
C VAL A 130 2.57 10.13 7.26
N THR A 131 1.56 9.27 7.20
CA THR A 131 0.66 9.00 8.32
C THR A 131 0.87 7.58 8.81
N TYR A 132 1.38 7.42 10.03
CA TYR A 132 1.54 6.11 10.66
C TYR A 132 0.24 5.63 11.31
N CYS A 133 -0.10 4.36 11.09
CA CYS A 133 -1.21 3.71 11.79
C CYS A 133 -0.82 2.27 12.17
N GLN A 134 -0.77 1.98 13.47
CA GLN A 134 -0.51 0.63 13.95
C GLN A 134 -1.79 -0.20 14.01
N PHE A 135 -1.73 -1.47 13.61
CA PHE A 135 -2.90 -2.34 13.62
C PHE A 135 -2.58 -3.78 14.00
N SER A 136 -3.57 -4.46 14.60
CA SER A 136 -3.62 -5.93 14.70
C SER A 136 -4.75 -6.48 13.83
N HIS A 137 -5.83 -5.71 13.68
CA HIS A 137 -6.97 -6.01 12.82
C HIS A 137 -7.22 -4.85 11.82
N PRO A 138 -7.62 -5.14 10.57
CA PRO A 138 -7.86 -4.10 9.54
C PRO A 138 -8.82 -2.99 9.98
N ARG A 139 -9.82 -3.29 10.81
CA ARG A 139 -10.77 -2.30 11.32
C ARG A 139 -10.14 -1.14 12.06
N GLU A 140 -8.97 -1.35 12.66
CA GLU A 140 -8.23 -0.32 13.40
C GLU A 140 -7.65 0.75 12.47
N LEU A 141 -7.48 0.42 11.19
CA LEU A 141 -6.97 1.36 10.19
C LEU A 141 -8.03 2.36 9.72
N LEU A 142 -9.33 2.06 9.90
CA LEU A 142 -10.41 2.81 9.26
C LEU A 142 -10.37 4.30 9.57
N GLU A 143 -10.33 4.65 10.86
CA GLU A 143 -10.36 6.05 11.29
C GLU A 143 -9.07 6.80 10.93
N GLY A 144 -7.91 6.13 11.03
CA GLY A 144 -6.65 6.71 10.58
C GLY A 144 -6.63 6.96 9.08
N PHE A 145 -7.15 6.01 8.30
CA PHE A 145 -7.23 6.12 6.85
C PHE A 145 -8.23 7.19 6.41
N LYS A 146 -9.38 7.33 7.07
CA LYS A 146 -10.33 8.43 6.81
C LYS A 146 -9.69 9.80 7.01
N ARG A 147 -8.92 10.00 8.09
CA ARG A 147 -8.20 11.25 8.32
C ARG A 147 -7.16 11.51 7.23
N PHE A 148 -6.41 10.48 6.85
CA PHE A 148 -5.48 10.56 5.73
C PHE A 148 -6.17 11.00 4.43
N LEU A 149 -7.35 10.45 4.13
CA LEU A 149 -8.14 10.86 2.96
C LEU A 149 -8.69 12.29 3.07
N GLN A 150 -9.06 12.75 4.27
CA GLN A 150 -9.50 14.14 4.47
C GLN A 150 -8.36 15.14 4.26
N GLU A 151 -7.14 14.74 4.60
CA GLU A 151 -5.96 15.59 4.48
C GLU A 151 -5.41 15.61 3.04
N TYR A 152 -5.44 14.47 2.34
CA TYR A 152 -4.74 14.28 1.06
C TYR A 152 -5.62 13.86 -0.11
N GLY A 153 -6.87 13.47 0.14
CA GLY A 153 -7.80 13.08 -0.90
C GLY A 153 -8.54 14.31 -1.44
N GLU A 154 -8.32 14.67 -2.71
CA GLU A 154 -9.22 15.58 -3.39
C GLU A 154 -10.58 14.87 -3.57
N ASP A 155 -11.62 15.39 -2.91
CA ASP A 155 -13.05 15.03 -3.04
C ASP A 155 -13.50 13.58 -2.68
N VAL A 156 -12.71 12.78 -1.94
CA VAL A 156 -13.15 11.45 -1.47
C VAL A 156 -13.90 11.53 -0.14
N ILE A 157 -15.16 12.00 -0.16
CA ILE A 157 -16.08 11.80 0.96
C ILE A 157 -17.45 11.35 0.44
N MET A 158 -17.61 10.04 0.26
CA MET A 158 -18.91 9.37 0.37
C MET A 158 -18.71 8.08 1.18
N ILE A 159 -19.13 8.12 2.44
CA ILE A 159 -19.08 6.99 3.37
C ILE A 159 -20.36 6.19 3.21
N LYS A 160 -20.28 4.87 3.03
CA LYS A 160 -21.44 3.99 3.23
C LYS A 160 -21.82 4.05 4.70
N ALA A 161 -22.96 4.67 5.00
CA ALA A 161 -23.57 4.60 6.32
C ALA A 161 -23.70 3.13 6.73
N GLU A 162 -23.24 2.82 7.95
CA GLU A 162 -23.41 1.53 8.59
C GLU A 162 -24.87 1.10 8.45
N LYS A 163 -25.14 0.02 7.71
CA LYS A 163 -26.39 -0.69 7.88
C LYS A 163 -26.29 -1.40 9.22
N GLU A 164 -26.84 -0.75 10.25
CA GLU A 164 -27.18 -1.36 11.51
C GLU A 164 -27.91 -2.68 11.25
N LEU A 165 -27.31 -3.78 11.71
CA LEU A 165 -27.99 -5.05 11.89
C LEU A 165 -28.97 -4.88 13.05
N VAL A 166 -30.24 -4.73 12.70
CA VAL A 166 -31.39 -5.06 13.58
C VAL A 166 -31.70 -6.54 13.41
#